data_AF-A0A1X3G4X6-F1
#
_entry.id   AF-A0A1X3G4X6-F1
#
_cell.length_a   1.000
_cell.length_b   1.000
_cell.length_c   1.000
_cell.angle_alpha   90.00
_cell.angle_beta   90.00
_cell.angle_gamma   90.00
#
_symmetry.space_group_name_H-M   'P 1'
#
loop_
_entity.id
_entity.type
_entity.pdbx_description
1 polymer ?
#
loop_
_entity_poly.entity_id
_entity_poly.type
_entity_poly.pdbx_seq_one_letter_code
_entity_poly.pdbx_strand_id
1 'polypeptide(L)'
;MLLRRATCLSLLIFIALAATARAGSVGREQDIVDLKLGQRVQVDDGTCPAGQVKEVRGAKMTDKGVARTSICVSRFGPKSKR
;
A
#
# COMPACT_ATOMS: atom_id res chain seq x y z
N MET A 1 32.46 19.46 -20.63
CA MET A 1 31.10 19.06 -21.08
C MET A 1 30.67 17.66 -20.63
N LEU A 2 31.58 16.68 -20.45
CA LEU A 2 31.22 15.34 -19.95
C LEU A 2 30.61 15.34 -18.55
N LEU A 3 31.11 16.18 -17.64
CA LEU A 3 30.64 16.23 -16.24
C LEU A 3 29.16 16.64 -16.12
N ARG A 4 28.71 17.55 -16.99
CA ARG A 4 27.32 18.03 -17.04
C ARG A 4 26.36 16.96 -17.60
N ARG A 5 26.85 16.09 -18.49
CA ARG A 5 26.09 14.95 -19.02
C ARG A 5 25.97 13.84 -17.98
N ALA A 6 27.06 13.55 -17.26
CA ALA A 6 27.06 12.57 -16.18
C ALA A 6 26.09 12.93 -15.06
N THR A 7 26.00 14.23 -14.69
CA THR A 7 25.02 14.71 -13.70
C THR A 7 23.57 14.65 -14.18
N CYS A 8 23.32 14.87 -15.47
CA CYS A 8 21.97 14.73 -16.02
C CYS A 8 21.53 13.26 -16.09
N LEU A 9 22.45 12.35 -16.45
CA LEU A 9 22.19 10.92 -16.47
C LEU A 9 21.93 10.35 -15.08
N SER A 10 22.71 10.75 -14.07
CA SER A 10 22.46 10.33 -12.70
C SER A 10 21.11 10.82 -12.20
N LEU A 11 20.75 12.09 -12.46
CA LEU A 11 19.45 12.65 -12.08
C LEU A 11 18.27 11.89 -12.72
N LEU A 12 18.38 11.52 -13.99
CA LEU A 12 17.34 10.72 -14.68
C LEU A 12 17.16 9.33 -14.06
N ILE A 13 18.27 8.68 -13.66
CA ILE A 13 18.23 7.36 -13.02
C ILE A 13 17.58 7.43 -11.63
N PHE A 14 17.87 8.49 -10.85
CA PHE A 14 17.24 8.68 -9.54
C PHE A 14 15.72 8.89 -9.63
N ILE A 15 15.23 9.58 -10.66
CA ILE A 15 13.78 9.79 -10.88
C ILE A 15 13.09 8.47 -11.25
N ALA A 16 13.73 7.61 -12.05
CA ALA A 16 13.17 6.33 -12.46
C ALA A 16 13.02 5.33 -11.30
N LEU A 17 13.90 5.38 -10.29
CA LEU A 17 13.86 4.46 -9.16
C LEU A 17 12.83 4.84 -8.07
N ALA A 18 12.20 6.01 -8.18
CA ALA A 18 11.09 6.44 -7.32
C ALA A 18 9.76 5.75 -7.67
N ALA A 19 9.79 4.52 -8.19
CA ALA A 19 8.62 3.68 -8.40
C ALA A 19 8.04 3.29 -7.03
N THR A 20 7.18 4.19 -6.55
CA THR A 20 6.44 4.18 -5.31
C THR A 20 5.88 2.80 -4.98
N ALA A 21 6.25 2.26 -3.80
CA ALA A 21 5.47 1.24 -3.11
C ALA A 21 4.11 1.88 -2.74
N ARG A 22 3.14 1.77 -3.65
CA ARG A 22 1.80 2.32 -3.46
C ARG A 22 1.06 1.43 -2.46
N ALA A 23 1.04 1.85 -1.20
CA ALA A 23 0.03 1.41 -0.24
C ALA A 23 -1.32 2.00 -0.71
N GLY A 24 -1.96 1.32 -1.66
CA GLY A 24 -3.28 1.72 -2.13
C GLY A 24 -4.28 1.59 -0.99
N SER A 25 -4.90 2.70 -0.58
CA SER A 25 -6.10 2.69 0.24
C SER A 25 -7.30 2.63 -0.69
N VAL A 26 -8.05 1.54 -0.67
CA VAL A 26 -9.25 1.41 -1.52
C VAL A 26 -10.50 1.68 -0.68
N GLY A 27 -11.52 2.27 -1.30
CA GLY A 27 -12.78 2.59 -0.62
C GLY A 27 -13.66 1.38 -0.34
N ARG A 28 -13.43 0.24 -1.00
CA ARG A 28 -14.19 -1.00 -0.82
C ARG A 28 -13.32 -2.23 -1.02
N GLU A 29 -13.52 -3.26 -0.21
CA GLU A 29 -12.73 -4.50 -0.28
C GLU A 29 -12.85 -5.24 -1.62
N GLN A 30 -13.96 -5.05 -2.35
CA GLN A 30 -14.20 -5.63 -3.67
C GLN A 30 -13.34 -5.00 -4.77
N ASP A 31 -12.86 -3.76 -4.59
CA ASP A 31 -11.97 -3.08 -5.54
C ASP A 31 -10.50 -3.52 -5.39
N ILE A 32 -10.21 -4.41 -4.43
CA ILE A 32 -8.91 -5.10 -4.37
C ILE A 32 -8.94 -6.18 -5.45
N VAL A 33 -8.59 -5.84 -6.69
CA VAL A 33 -8.63 -6.80 -7.82
C VAL A 33 -7.50 -7.83 -7.70
N ASP A 34 -6.28 -7.40 -7.37
CA ASP A 34 -5.09 -8.27 -7.28
C ASP A 34 -4.41 -8.12 -5.91
N LEU A 35 -4.85 -8.89 -4.91
CA LEU A 35 -4.21 -8.91 -3.60
C LEU A 35 -3.09 -9.95 -3.61
N LYS A 36 -1.84 -9.49 -3.53
CA LYS A 36 -0.69 -10.40 -3.46
C LYS A 36 -0.59 -11.06 -2.09
N LEU A 37 -0.02 -12.26 -2.04
CA LEU A 37 0.26 -12.94 -0.78
C LEU A 37 1.16 -12.04 0.10
N GLY A 38 0.78 -11.85 1.35
CA GLY A 38 1.49 -10.98 2.31
C GLY A 38 1.20 -9.49 2.18
N GLN A 39 0.54 -9.04 1.10
CA GLN A 39 0.14 -7.64 0.93
C GLN A 39 -0.92 -7.26 1.97
N ARG A 40 -0.83 -6.03 2.50
CA ARG A 40 -1.79 -5.42 3.44
C ARG A 40 -2.38 -4.17 2.78
N VAL A 41 -3.69 -4.05 2.80
CA VAL A 41 -4.44 -2.94 2.20
C VAL A 41 -5.38 -2.38 3.25
N GLN A 42 -5.38 -1.07 3.46
CA GLN A 42 -6.33 -0.40 4.35
C GLN A 42 -7.57 0.01 3.55
N VAL A 43 -8.73 -0.33 4.08
CA VAL A 43 -10.05 -0.10 3.49
C VAL A 43 -10.92 0.64 4.51
N ASP A 44 -11.49 1.76 4.11
CA ASP A 44 -12.31 2.61 4.99
C ASP A 44 -13.79 2.46 4.59
N ASP A 45 -14.33 1.24 4.77
CA ASP A 45 -15.72 0.87 4.44
C ASP A 45 -16.74 1.30 5.51
N GLY A 46 -16.30 1.95 6.59
CA GLY A 46 -17.16 2.31 7.74
C GLY A 46 -17.65 1.12 8.58
N THR A 47 -17.22 -0.11 8.28
CA THR A 47 -17.58 -1.32 9.05
C THR A 47 -16.87 -1.40 10.41
N CYS A 48 -15.71 -0.75 10.54
CA CYS A 48 -14.94 -0.71 11.78
C CYS A 48 -15.37 0.50 12.64
N PRO A 49 -15.31 0.39 13.98
CA PRO A 49 -15.68 1.48 14.89
C PRO A 49 -14.76 2.70 14.73
N ALA A 50 -15.24 3.86 15.17
CA ALA A 50 -14.52 5.13 15.06
C ALA A 50 -13.09 5.02 15.62
N GLY A 51 -12.11 5.48 14.83
CA GLY A 51 -10.68 5.38 15.18
C GLY A 51 -9.99 4.09 14.72
N GLN A 52 -10.73 3.17 14.09
CA GLN A 52 -10.18 1.98 13.45
C GLN A 52 -10.40 2.02 11.93
N VAL A 53 -9.57 1.28 11.20
CA VAL A 53 -9.66 1.10 9.75
C VAL A 53 -9.59 -0.40 9.44
N LYS A 54 -10.31 -0.86 8.42
CA LYS A 54 -10.29 -2.28 8.03
C LYS A 54 -8.98 -2.55 7.31
N GLU A 55 -8.23 -3.52 7.74
CA GLU A 55 -7.03 -3.99 7.07
C GLU A 55 -7.28 -5.35 6.44
N VAL A 56 -7.09 -5.43 5.12
CA VAL A 56 -7.26 -6.62 4.32
C VAL A 56 -5.90 -7.18 3.95
N ARG A 57 -5.65 -8.45 4.28
CA ARG A 57 -4.37 -9.12 4.05
C ARG A 57 -4.53 -10.34 3.15
N GLY A 58 -3.57 -10.56 2.26
CA GLY A 58 -3.44 -11.82 1.53
C GLY A 58 -2.81 -12.86 2.46
N ALA A 59 -3.63 -13.69 3.11
CA ALA A 59 -3.18 -14.55 4.21
C ALA A 59 -2.54 -15.87 3.77
N LYS A 60 -3.09 -16.52 2.75
CA LYS A 60 -2.60 -17.81 2.26
C LYS A 60 -2.89 -18.01 0.78
N MET A 61 -2.01 -18.75 0.09
CA MET A 61 -2.32 -19.28 -1.24
C MET A 61 -3.28 -20.45 -1.09
N THR A 62 -4.30 -20.47 -1.93
CA THR A 62 -5.25 -21.58 -2.10
C THR A 62 -5.29 -21.96 -3.57
N ASP A 63 -5.89 -23.11 -3.89
CA ASP A 63 -5.99 -23.61 -5.27
C ASP A 63 -6.78 -22.66 -6.18
N LYS A 64 -7.57 -21.75 -5.61
CA LYS A 64 -8.34 -20.72 -6.30
C LYS A 64 -7.68 -19.32 -6.27
N GLY A 65 -6.46 -19.21 -5.73
CA GLY A 65 -5.73 -17.94 -5.59
C GLY A 65 -5.49 -17.52 -4.13
N VAL A 66 -5.19 -16.24 -3.91
CA VAL A 66 -4.86 -15.70 -2.58
C VAL A 66 -6.13 -15.53 -1.74
N ALA A 67 -6.21 -16.23 -0.61
CA ALA A 67 -7.26 -16.04 0.38
C ALA A 67 -7.05 -14.72 1.15
N ARG A 68 -8.14 -13.98 1.29
CA ARG A 68 -8.17 -12.67 1.96
C ARG A 68 -8.65 -12.81 3.40
N THR A 69 -8.04 -12.09 4.32
CA THR A 69 -8.54 -11.93 5.68
C THR A 69 -8.66 -10.45 6.01
N SER A 70 -9.72 -10.06 6.71
CA SER A 70 -9.96 -8.68 7.12
C SER A 70 -9.97 -8.55 8.63
N ILE A 71 -9.24 -7.58 9.18
CA ILE A 71 -9.24 -7.26 10.61
C ILE A 71 -9.39 -5.75 10.80
N CYS A 72 -10.09 -5.30 11.85
CA CYS A 72 -10.09 -3.89 12.21
C CYS A 72 -8.81 -3.59 12.99
N VAL A 73 -8.03 -2.60 12.53
CA VAL A 73 -6.80 -2.14 13.18
C VAL A 73 -6.94 -0.68 13.57
N SER A 74 -6.28 -0.27 14.65
CA SER A 74 -6.23 1.15 15.04
C SER A 74 -5.66 1.98 13.89
N ARG A 75 -6.31 3.10 13.58
CA ARG A 75 -5.87 4.02 12.52
C ARG A 75 -4.57 4.69 12.98
N PHE A 76 -3.43 4.20 12.51
CA PHE A 76 -2.14 4.85 12.74
C PHE A 76 -2.02 6.10 11.86
N GLY A 77 -2.63 7.20 12.31
CA GLY A 77 -2.35 8.54 11.78
C GLY A 77 -1.00 9.06 12.30
N PRO A 78 -0.41 10.10 11.68
CA PRO A 78 0.79 10.73 12.22
C PRO A 78 0.49 11.14 13.67
N LYS A 79 1.28 10.61 14.61
CA LYS A 79 1.19 10.96 16.03
C LYS A 79 1.22 12.48 16.11
N SER A 80 0.10 13.11 16.47
CA SER A 80 0.10 14.53 16.78
C SER A 80 1.04 14.73 17.97
N LYS A 81 2.22 15.28 17.69
CA LYS A 81 3.19 15.64 18.70
C LYS A 81 2.66 16.93 19.33
N ARG A 82 1.98 16.80 20.46
CA ARG A 82 1.62 17.94 21.30
C ARG A 82 2.88 18.50 21.96
#